data_AF-A0A2U1TFU8-F1
#
_entry.id   AF-A0A2U1TFU8-F1
#
_cell.length_a   1.000
_cell.length_b   1.000
_cell.length_c   1.000
_cell.angle_alpha   90.00
_cell.angle_beta   90.00
_cell.angle_gamma   90.00
#
_symmetry.space_group_name_H-M   'P 1'
#
loop_
_entity.id
_entity.type
_entity.pdbx_description
1 polymer ?
#
loop_
_entity_poly.entity_id
_entity_poly.type
_entity_poly.pdbx_seq_one_letter_code
_entity_poly.pdbx_strand_id
1 'polypeptide(L)'
;MFHWYSAFMTTQTLAPATVNARSVLLPYLLVLVAAVVLIQIVIALTGGEVGILAGTLTAVVAVGVGAWMWRNCRTLAKIRFGIAIAHAIAFLAVTTSFNVHAVIRAISVDSPAAELLATPWFGATLVMSAAWGIGLFVHLTGAVLGRGWED
;
A
#
# COMPACT_ATOMS: atom_id res chain seq x y z
N MET A 1 12.78 -12.98 -66.77
CA MET A 1 12.35 -13.85 -65.65
C MET A 1 13.00 -13.29 -64.38
N PHE A 2 12.30 -12.41 -63.66
CA PHE A 2 12.81 -11.77 -62.44
C PHE A 2 12.08 -12.38 -61.23
N HIS A 3 12.80 -13.14 -60.41
CA HIS A 3 12.28 -13.67 -59.15
C HIS A 3 12.48 -12.62 -58.04
N TRP A 4 11.39 -11.96 -57.66
CA TRP A 4 11.32 -11.14 -56.46
C TRP A 4 11.19 -12.06 -55.24
N TYR A 5 12.20 -12.08 -54.37
CA TYR A 5 12.09 -12.70 -53.06
C TYR A 5 11.29 -11.76 -52.14
N SER A 6 10.03 -12.07 -51.91
CA SER A 6 9.23 -11.46 -50.84
C SER A 6 9.75 -11.97 -49.49
N ALA A 7 10.64 -11.20 -48.86
CA ALA A 7 11.06 -11.46 -47.49
C ALA A 7 9.89 -11.14 -46.55
N PHE A 8 9.14 -12.16 -46.15
CA PHE A 8 8.23 -12.08 -45.01
C PHE A 8 9.07 -11.83 -43.75
N MET A 9 9.15 -10.58 -43.29
CA MET A 9 9.58 -10.28 -41.92
C MET A 9 8.51 -10.84 -40.97
N THR A 10 8.69 -12.08 -40.52
CA THR A 10 7.98 -12.60 -39.36
C THR A 10 8.49 -11.84 -38.13
N THR A 11 7.78 -10.77 -37.74
CA THR A 11 7.96 -10.14 -36.44
C THR A 11 7.55 -11.18 -35.40
N GLN A 12 8.51 -11.90 -34.82
CA GLN A 12 8.23 -12.69 -33.63
C GLN A 12 7.86 -11.71 -32.52
N THR A 13 6.56 -11.53 -32.28
CA THR A 13 6.06 -10.94 -31.05
C THR A 13 6.49 -11.84 -29.90
N LEU A 14 7.62 -11.51 -29.28
CA LEU A 14 8.06 -12.12 -28.03
C LEU A 14 6.91 -11.99 -27.03
N ALA A 15 6.55 -13.10 -26.39
CA ALA A 15 5.58 -13.08 -25.30
C ALA A 15 6.01 -12.02 -24.27
N PRO A 16 5.09 -11.18 -23.76
CA PRO A 16 5.43 -10.15 -22.79
C PRO A 16 6.22 -10.76 -21.63
N ALA A 17 7.36 -10.16 -21.27
CA ALA A 17 8.17 -10.65 -20.16
C ALA A 17 7.32 -10.69 -18.88
N THR A 18 7.07 -11.90 -18.37
CA THR A 18 6.26 -12.11 -17.17
C THR A 18 7.07 -11.68 -15.94
N VAL A 19 6.65 -10.60 -15.29
CA VAL A 19 7.23 -10.19 -14.01
C VAL A 19 6.67 -11.07 -12.89
N ASN A 20 7.56 -11.69 -12.11
CA ASN A 20 7.15 -12.41 -10.92
C ASN A 20 6.68 -11.42 -9.84
N ALA A 21 5.38 -11.41 -9.56
CA ALA A 21 4.80 -10.49 -8.58
C ALA A 21 5.36 -10.71 -7.17
N ARG A 22 5.66 -11.95 -6.79
CA ARG A 22 6.16 -12.29 -5.45
C ARG A 22 7.53 -11.68 -5.18
N SER A 23 8.43 -11.68 -6.17
CA SER A 23 9.77 -11.11 -5.99
C SER A 23 9.77 -9.58 -5.83
N VAL A 24 8.68 -8.90 -6.23
CA VAL A 24 8.53 -7.45 -6.10
C VAL A 24 7.71 -7.07 -4.87
N LEU A 25 6.56 -7.71 -4.69
CA LEU A 25 5.57 -7.33 -3.66
C LEU A 25 5.91 -7.90 -2.28
N LEU A 26 6.53 -9.09 -2.18
CA LEU A 26 6.84 -9.69 -0.88
C LEU A 26 7.89 -8.88 -0.10
N PRO A 27 9.03 -8.45 -0.68
CA PRO A 27 9.97 -7.60 0.05
C PRO A 27 9.34 -6.28 0.48
N TYR A 28 8.52 -5.68 -0.38
CA TYR A 28 7.78 -4.45 -0.07
C TYR A 28 6.84 -4.62 1.12
N LEU A 29 6.04 -5.70 1.12
CA LEU A 29 5.16 -6.06 2.24
C LEU A 29 5.95 -6.21 3.54
N LEU A 30 7.04 -6.97 3.54
CA LEU A 30 7.83 -7.24 4.74
C LEU A 30 8.46 -5.98 5.32
N VAL A 31 9.03 -5.12 4.47
CA VAL A 31 9.60 -3.83 4.89
C VAL A 31 8.52 -2.94 5.49
N LEU A 32 7.34 -2.88 4.86
CA LEU A 32 6.25 -2.05 5.34
C LEU A 32 5.67 -2.55 6.67
N VAL A 33 5.49 -3.86 6.82
CA VAL A 33 5.08 -4.49 8.08
C VAL A 33 6.08 -4.17 9.18
N ALA A 34 7.39 -4.33 8.93
CA ALA A 34 8.42 -3.99 9.90
C ALA A 34 8.38 -2.50 10.30
N ALA A 35 8.18 -1.60 9.33
CA ALA A 35 8.08 -0.17 9.58
C ALA A 35 6.87 0.19 10.45
N VAL A 36 5.68 -0.35 10.15
CA VAL A 36 4.49 -0.06 10.97
C VAL A 36 4.58 -0.70 12.35
N VAL A 37 5.16 -1.89 12.49
CA VAL A 37 5.42 -2.52 13.80
C VAL A 37 6.34 -1.63 14.65
N LEU A 38 7.40 -1.08 14.06
CA LEU A 38 8.29 -0.15 14.77
C LEU A 38 7.54 1.10 15.25
N ILE A 39 6.66 1.67 14.42
CA ILE A 39 5.80 2.80 14.82
C ILE A 39 4.92 2.42 16.02
N GLN A 40 4.29 1.24 15.98
CA GLN A 40 3.45 0.79 17.09
C GLN A 40 4.25 0.59 18.39
N ILE A 41 5.48 0.05 18.30
CA ILE A 41 6.39 -0.05 19.44
C ILE A 41 6.73 1.34 19.99
N VAL A 42 7.06 2.30 19.12
CA VAL A 42 7.35 3.68 19.55
C VAL A 42 6.15 4.27 20.29
N ILE A 43 4.93 4.15 19.75
CA ILE A 43 3.71 4.64 20.41
C ILE A 43 3.55 4.01 21.80
N ALA A 44 3.71 2.69 21.91
CA ALA A 44 3.59 1.98 23.17
C ALA A 44 4.62 2.46 24.21
N LEU A 45 5.86 2.71 23.80
CA LEU A 45 6.93 3.19 24.66
C LEU A 45 6.80 4.68 25.05
N THR A 46 6.10 5.49 24.26
CA THR A 46 5.90 6.94 24.52
C THR A 46 4.58 7.26 25.22
N GLY A 47 4.01 6.31 25.97
CA GLY A 47 2.78 6.53 26.76
C GLY A 47 1.48 6.14 26.04
N GLY A 48 1.55 5.48 24.88
CA GLY A 48 0.39 4.91 24.20
C GLY A 48 -0.52 5.93 23.52
N GLU A 49 -0.09 7.17 23.33
CA GLU A 49 -0.81 8.19 22.57
C GLU A 49 -0.19 8.46 21.21
N VAL A 50 -1.04 8.75 20.22
CA VAL A 50 -0.59 9.16 18.90
C VAL A 50 -0.16 10.63 18.94
N GLY A 51 1.11 10.86 19.24
CA GLY A 51 1.73 12.18 19.25
C GLY A 51 2.39 12.58 17.92
N ILE A 52 3.04 13.74 17.91
CA ILE A 52 3.75 14.31 16.74
C ILE A 52 4.81 13.34 16.19
N LEU A 53 5.54 12.63 17.06
CA LEU A 53 6.54 11.66 16.64
C LEU A 53 5.93 10.52 15.83
N ALA A 54 4.84 9.91 16.33
CA ALA A 54 4.13 8.85 15.63
C ALA A 54 3.55 9.33 14.29
N GLY A 55 2.97 10.53 14.28
CA GLY A 55 2.50 11.18 13.05
C GLY A 55 3.63 11.41 12.04
N THR A 56 4.80 11.85 12.49
CA THR A 56 5.97 12.11 11.65
C THR A 56 6.54 10.82 11.06
N LEU A 57 6.71 9.77 11.87
CA LEU A 57 7.16 8.46 11.40
C LEU A 57 6.19 7.87 10.37
N THR A 58 4.90 8.05 10.59
CA THR A 58 3.86 7.63 9.66
C THR A 58 3.92 8.41 8.34
N ALA A 59 4.18 9.72 8.40
CA ALA A 59 4.39 10.54 7.20
C ALA A 59 5.65 10.09 6.42
N VAL A 60 6.74 9.73 7.12
CA VAL A 60 7.94 9.15 6.51
C VAL A 60 7.61 7.84 5.79
N VAL A 61 6.80 6.97 6.41
CA VAL A 61 6.32 5.74 5.75
C VAL A 61 5.50 6.07 4.49
N ALA A 62 4.60 7.05 4.55
CA ALA A 62 3.80 7.46 3.39
C ALA A 62 4.68 7.96 2.22
N VAL A 63 5.68 8.80 2.51
CA VAL A 63 6.67 9.25 1.51
C VAL A 63 7.47 8.08 0.97
N GLY A 64 7.89 7.15 1.83
CA GLY A 64 8.61 5.94 1.45
C GLY A 64 7.80 5.05 0.51
N VAL A 65 6.50 4.85 0.79
CA VAL A 65 5.57 4.13 -0.08
C VAL A 65 5.45 4.81 -1.45
N GLY A 66 5.19 6.13 -1.47
CA GLY A 66 5.08 6.88 -2.72
C GLY A 66 6.36 6.82 -3.55
N ALA A 67 7.52 7.01 -2.92
CA ALA A 67 8.81 6.92 -3.59
C ALA A 67 9.11 5.51 -4.13
N TRP A 68 8.75 4.46 -3.37
CA TRP A 68 8.92 3.08 -3.82
C TRP A 68 7.99 2.77 -5.00
N MET A 69 6.71 3.16 -4.94
CA MET A 69 5.75 2.96 -6.03
C MET A 69 6.18 3.72 -7.29
N TRP A 70 6.67 4.95 -7.14
CA TRP A 70 7.20 5.75 -8.26
C TRP A 70 8.38 5.05 -8.94
N ARG A 71 9.37 4.60 -8.16
CA ARG A 71 10.56 3.90 -8.69
C ARG A 71 10.20 2.57 -9.37
N ASN A 72 9.18 1.88 -8.88
CA ASN A 72 8.75 0.58 -9.38
C ASN A 72 7.56 0.64 -10.34
N CYS A 73 7.11 1.84 -10.75
CA CYS A 73 5.86 2.01 -11.50
C CYS A 73 5.82 1.18 -12.79
N ARG A 74 6.93 1.14 -13.54
CA ARG A 74 7.06 0.36 -14.78
C ARG A 74 7.01 -1.15 -14.54
N THR A 75 7.56 -1.62 -13.42
CA THR A 75 7.53 -3.03 -13.02
C THR A 75 6.14 -3.42 -12.54
N LEU A 76 5.52 -2.58 -11.71
CA LEU A 76 4.16 -2.77 -11.21
C LEU A 76 3.12 -2.75 -12.33
N ALA A 77 3.32 -1.92 -13.36
CA ALA A 77 2.46 -1.89 -14.54
C ALA A 77 2.51 -3.18 -15.39
N LYS A 78 3.51 -4.04 -15.21
CA LYS A 78 3.59 -5.36 -15.85
C LYS A 78 2.87 -6.44 -15.04
N ILE A 79 2.62 -6.20 -13.75
CA ILE A 79 1.86 -7.09 -12.88
C ILE A 79 0.37 -6.71 -13.01
N ARG A 80 -0.52 -7.69 -13.21
CA ARG A 80 -1.97 -7.43 -13.22
C ARG A 80 -2.37 -6.80 -11.88
N PHE A 81 -2.91 -5.59 -11.93
CA PHE A 81 -3.27 -4.78 -10.75
C PHE A 81 -2.11 -4.42 -9.81
N GLY A 82 -0.84 -4.49 -10.25
CA GLY A 82 0.32 -4.35 -9.36
C GLY A 82 0.35 -3.05 -8.53
N ILE A 83 -0.03 -1.92 -9.13
CA ILE A 83 -0.10 -0.63 -8.42
C ILE A 83 -1.22 -0.64 -7.37
N ALA A 84 -2.40 -1.15 -7.71
CA ALA A 84 -3.52 -1.25 -6.79
C ALA A 84 -3.22 -2.20 -5.63
N ILE A 85 -2.59 -3.35 -5.90
CA ILE A 85 -2.18 -4.31 -4.87
C ILE A 85 -1.11 -3.70 -3.95
N ALA A 86 -0.12 -2.99 -4.49
CA ALA A 86 0.88 -2.30 -3.67
C ALA A 86 0.23 -1.27 -2.73
N HIS A 87 -0.71 -0.46 -3.24
CA HIS A 87 -1.42 0.49 -2.40
C HIS A 87 -2.36 -0.19 -1.39
N ALA A 88 -2.98 -1.31 -1.75
CA ALA A 88 -3.81 -2.10 -0.84
C ALA A 88 -2.98 -2.68 0.32
N ILE A 89 -1.78 -3.19 0.03
CA ILE A 89 -0.82 -3.62 1.06
C ILE A 89 -0.52 -2.45 2.00
N ALA A 90 -0.28 -1.26 1.47
CA ALA A 90 0.02 -0.09 2.29
C ALA A 90 -1.16 0.35 3.16
N PHE A 91 -2.35 0.45 2.56
CA PHE A 91 -3.58 0.74 3.26
C PHE A 91 -3.81 -0.25 4.40
N LEU A 92 -3.72 -1.56 4.13
CA LEU A 92 -3.98 -2.60 5.13
C LEU A 92 -2.92 -2.59 6.24
N ALA A 93 -1.63 -2.56 5.91
CA ALA A 93 -0.57 -2.58 6.92
C ALA A 93 -0.70 -1.40 7.89
N VAL A 94 -0.90 -0.21 7.34
CA VAL A 94 -0.98 1.02 8.11
C VAL A 94 -2.28 1.06 8.92
N THR A 95 -3.43 0.97 8.26
CA THR A 95 -4.74 1.12 8.90
C THR A 95 -4.99 0.01 9.93
N THR A 96 -4.66 -1.24 9.61
CA THR A 96 -4.84 -2.36 10.55
C THR A 96 -3.94 -2.20 11.76
N SER A 97 -2.69 -1.76 11.60
CA SER A 97 -1.78 -1.58 12.75
C SER A 97 -2.31 -0.56 13.77
N PHE A 98 -2.82 0.58 13.30
CA PHE A 98 -3.40 1.60 14.19
C PHE A 98 -4.72 1.15 14.82
N ASN A 99 -5.59 0.46 14.06
CA ASN A 99 -6.83 -0.09 14.62
C ASN A 99 -6.57 -1.16 15.67
N VAL A 100 -5.62 -2.07 15.43
CA VAL A 100 -5.24 -3.11 16.39
C VAL A 100 -4.69 -2.49 17.67
N HIS A 101 -3.82 -1.47 17.57
CA HIS A 101 -3.30 -0.79 18.75
C HIS A 101 -4.41 -0.07 19.51
N ALA A 102 -5.31 0.64 18.82
CA ALA A 102 -6.46 1.30 19.44
C ALA A 102 -7.34 0.29 20.20
N VAL A 103 -7.60 -0.89 19.63
CA VAL A 103 -8.35 -1.97 20.29
C VAL A 103 -7.61 -2.49 21.52
N ILE A 104 -6.30 -2.76 21.42
CA ILE A 104 -5.49 -3.19 22.57
C ILE A 104 -5.55 -2.15 23.69
N ARG A 105 -5.49 -0.86 23.36
CA ARG A 105 -5.60 0.22 24.35
C ARG A 105 -6.98 0.27 24.98
N ALA A 106 -8.05 0.14 24.19
CA ALA A 106 -9.42 0.12 24.65
C ALA A 106 -9.68 -0.95 25.72
N ILE A 107 -9.20 -2.17 25.47
CA ILE A 107 -9.38 -3.29 26.41
C ILE A 107 -8.44 -3.21 27.62
N SER A 108 -7.33 -2.48 27.51
CA SER A 108 -6.31 -2.42 28.57
C SER A 108 -6.53 -1.31 29.59
N VAL A 109 -7.25 -0.24 29.21
CA VAL A 109 -7.44 0.97 30.05
C VAL A 109 -8.84 1.04 30.67
N ASP A 110 -9.73 0.10 30.35
CA ASP A 110 -11.15 0.11 30.78
C ASP A 110 -11.86 1.44 30.48
N SER A 111 -11.45 2.12 29.39
CA SER A 111 -11.99 3.43 29.01
C SER A 111 -13.26 3.24 28.17
N PRO A 112 -14.36 3.95 28.46
CA PRO A 112 -15.56 3.91 27.63
C PRO A 112 -15.24 4.34 26.19
N ALA A 113 -15.90 3.72 25.20
CA ALA A 113 -15.66 3.99 23.78
C ALA A 113 -15.74 5.48 23.40
N ALA A 114 -16.54 6.28 24.12
CA ALA A 114 -16.65 7.73 23.94
C ALA A 114 -15.34 8.49 24.24
N GLU A 115 -14.51 8.00 25.17
CA GLU A 115 -13.25 8.61 25.54
C GLU A 115 -12.18 8.36 24.47
N LEU A 116 -12.18 7.16 23.85
CA LEU A 116 -11.37 6.86 22.67
C LEU A 116 -11.70 7.76 21.47
N LEU A 117 -12.98 8.07 21.26
CA LEU A 117 -13.43 9.00 20.22
C LEU A 117 -12.95 10.44 20.46
N ALA A 118 -12.74 10.83 21.73
CA ALA A 118 -12.19 12.13 22.10
C ALA A 118 -10.65 12.18 22.06
N THR A 119 -9.98 11.03 21.91
CA THR A 119 -8.51 10.96 21.89
C THR A 119 -7.93 11.13 20.48
N PRO A 120 -6.63 11.44 20.36
CA PRO A 120 -5.92 11.45 19.07
C PRO A 120 -6.03 10.15 18.27
N TRP A 121 -6.42 9.03 18.89
CA TRP A 121 -6.67 7.75 18.23
C TRP A 121 -7.84 7.80 17.25
N PHE A 122 -8.88 8.58 17.53
CA PHE A 122 -9.97 8.77 16.57
C PHE A 122 -9.47 9.48 15.31
N GLY A 123 -8.74 10.58 15.49
CA GLY A 123 -8.10 11.28 14.37
C GLY A 123 -7.17 10.36 13.59
N ALA A 124 -6.30 9.63 14.28
CA ALA A 124 -5.36 8.70 13.65
C ALA A 124 -6.08 7.61 12.84
N THR A 125 -7.07 6.92 13.41
CA THR A 125 -7.78 5.84 12.70
C THR A 125 -8.68 6.37 11.58
N LEU A 126 -9.43 7.45 11.82
CA LEU A 126 -10.37 8.02 10.84
C LEU A 126 -9.66 8.72 9.68
N VAL A 127 -8.73 9.64 9.96
CA VAL A 127 -8.02 10.40 8.93
C VAL A 127 -7.14 9.47 8.09
N MET A 128 -6.48 8.50 8.72
CA MET A 128 -5.68 7.54 7.95
C MET A 128 -6.55 6.65 7.08
N SER A 129 -7.65 6.10 7.60
CA SER A 129 -8.56 5.28 6.79
C SER A 129 -9.09 6.08 5.60
N ALA A 130 -9.46 7.35 5.81
CA ALA A 130 -9.92 8.22 4.73
C ALA A 130 -8.81 8.53 3.70
N ALA A 131 -7.65 9.02 4.14
CA ALA A 131 -6.58 9.45 3.25
C ALA A 131 -6.02 8.27 2.41
N TRP A 132 -5.71 7.16 3.06
CA TRP A 132 -5.20 5.98 2.37
C TRP A 132 -6.29 5.30 1.54
N GLY A 133 -7.54 5.30 2.04
CA GLY A 133 -8.71 4.74 1.37
C GLY A 133 -9.06 5.48 0.07
N ILE A 134 -8.96 6.81 0.05
CA ILE A 134 -9.13 7.61 -1.17
C ILE A 134 -8.08 7.21 -2.21
N GLY A 135 -6.81 7.11 -1.82
CA GLY A 135 -5.75 6.66 -2.73
C GLY A 135 -6.01 5.25 -3.28
N LEU A 136 -6.46 4.33 -2.42
CA LEU A 136 -6.82 2.97 -2.83
C LEU A 136 -7.99 2.98 -3.82
N PHE A 137 -9.03 3.76 -3.53
CA PHE A 137 -10.20 3.91 -4.39
C PHE A 137 -9.83 4.42 -5.77
N VAL A 138 -8.96 5.42 -5.87
CA VAL A 138 -8.44 5.93 -7.14
C VAL A 138 -7.70 4.83 -7.90
N HIS A 139 -6.82 4.08 -7.23
CA HIS A 139 -6.06 3.00 -7.88
C HIS A 139 -6.93 1.83 -8.32
N LEU A 140 -7.95 1.46 -7.54
CA LEU A 140 -8.91 0.42 -7.92
C LEU A 140 -9.79 0.89 -9.08
N THR A 141 -10.25 2.14 -9.07
CA THR A 141 -11.01 2.72 -10.18
C THR A 141 -10.20 2.69 -11.48
N GLY A 142 -8.93 3.13 -11.42
CA GLY A 142 -8.02 3.05 -12.56
C GLY A 142 -7.76 1.62 -13.03
N ALA A 143 -7.68 0.66 -12.11
CA ALA A 143 -7.54 -0.76 -12.42
C ALA A 143 -8.76 -1.32 -13.17
N VAL A 144 -9.97 -1.02 -12.69
CA VAL A 144 -11.24 -1.44 -13.31
C VAL A 144 -11.41 -0.83 -14.69
N LEU A 145 -11.20 0.49 -14.83
CA LEU A 145 -11.39 1.20 -16.10
C LEU A 145 -10.33 0.85 -17.15
N GLY A 146 -9.10 0.56 -16.72
CA GLY A 146 -7.96 0.40 -17.64
C GLY A 146 -7.83 -0.99 -18.25
N ARG A 147 -8.01 -2.05 -17.47
CA ARG A 147 -7.74 -3.43 -17.91
C ARG A 147 -8.93 -4.38 -17.78
N GLY A 148 -10.07 -3.91 -17.29
CA GLY A 148 -11.17 -4.79 -16.89
C GLY A 148 -10.83 -5.58 -15.60
N TRP A 149 -11.87 -5.94 -14.85
CA TRP A 149 -11.71 -6.84 -13.70
C TRP A 149 -11.66 -8.30 -14.14
N GLU A 150 -12.51 -8.64 -15.11
CA GLU A 150 -12.61 -9.93 -15.79
C GLU A 150 -12.17 -9.72 -17.24
N ASP A 151 -11.30 -10.62 -17.71
CA ASP A 151 -10.69 -10.74 -19.05
C ASP A 151 -10.20 -9.49 -19.79
#